data_AF-A0A3P7P7V2-F1
#
_entry.id   AF-A0A3P7P7V2-F1
#
_cell.length_a   1.000
_cell.length_b   1.000
_cell.length_c   1.000
_cell.angle_alpha   90.00
_cell.angle_beta   90.00
_cell.angle_gamma   90.00
#
_symmetry.space_group_name_H-M   'P 1'
#
loop_
_entity.id
_entity.type
_entity.pdbx_description
1 polymer ?
#
loop_
_entity_poly.entity_id
_entity_poly.type
_entity_poly.pdbx_seq_one_letter_code
_entity_poly.pdbx_strand_id
1 'polypeptide(L)'
;MREALSKYSGSLPDVTSAVASGDGGSKAVTVAVRDLYRMMDDERAKNHGSVLHNVFPQFATRGEHGWMQQDANECWAEVLRALRTQLKGTGEEIFARNRLNMCNIAETEDHTASIISRFMEGKFKIEMKNLESDAEPSTVTTESFSQLSCFLSQEVKYVQLGIKSKMTEEIVKNSVVLGRDAKYEKKTLIDRLPAYLSIQMVRFFYKEKDKVNAKILKDVKFPLLLDLYDMCTPELQQKLMPARDAFKVFLTNSVFSHMK
;
A
#
# COMPACT_ATOMS: atom_id res chain seq x y z
N MET A 1 -4.34 3.66 13.96
CA MET A 1 -4.51 2.20 13.82
C MET A 1 -4.69 1.51 15.17
N ARG A 2 -3.73 1.60 16.11
CA ARG A 2 -3.86 1.01 17.47
C ARG A 2 -5.14 1.43 18.20
N GLU A 3 -5.46 2.73 18.18
CA GLU A 3 -6.71 3.24 18.77
C GLU A 3 -7.95 2.61 18.11
N ALA A 4 -8.00 2.52 16.77
CA ALA A 4 -9.11 1.90 16.07
C ALA A 4 -9.27 0.41 16.42
N LEU A 5 -8.15 -0.32 16.54
CA LEU A 5 -8.14 -1.72 16.99
C LEU A 5 -8.63 -1.86 18.43
N SER A 6 -8.23 -0.97 19.34
CA SER A 6 -8.65 -1.04 20.75
C SER A 6 -10.17 -0.90 20.95
N LYS A 7 -10.83 -0.14 20.06
CA LYS A 7 -12.29 0.06 20.04
C LYS A 7 -13.04 -1.09 19.34
N TYR A 8 -12.33 -1.97 18.63
CA TYR A 8 -12.94 -3.07 17.90
C TYR A 8 -13.44 -4.16 18.86
N SER A 9 -14.74 -4.43 18.83
CA SER A 9 -15.40 -5.44 19.68
C SER A 9 -15.31 -6.85 19.10
N GLY A 10 -15.22 -7.87 19.96
CA GLY A 10 -15.21 -9.28 19.56
C GLY A 10 -14.24 -10.10 20.40
N SER A 11 -14.57 -11.38 20.63
CA SER A 11 -13.74 -12.32 21.38
C SER A 11 -13.24 -13.42 20.46
N LEU A 12 -11.97 -13.81 20.59
CA LEU A 12 -11.38 -14.78 19.67
C LEU A 12 -12.11 -16.14 19.62
N PRO A 13 -12.57 -16.74 20.74
CA PRO A 13 -13.34 -17.98 20.72
C PRO A 13 -14.60 -17.89 19.85
N ASP A 14 -15.37 -16.80 19.98
CA ASP A 14 -16.62 -16.59 19.23
C ASP A 14 -16.38 -16.48 17.72
N VAL A 15 -15.26 -15.89 17.34
CA VAL A 15 -14.95 -15.62 15.93
C VAL A 15 -14.27 -16.82 15.26
N THR A 16 -13.51 -17.63 16.00
CA THR A 16 -12.93 -18.88 15.47
C THR A 16 -13.99 -19.93 15.11
N SER A 17 -15.11 -19.98 15.83
CA SER A 17 -16.26 -20.82 15.48
C SER A 17 -17.00 -20.32 14.23
N ALA A 18 -16.87 -19.05 13.89
CA ALA A 18 -17.51 -18.41 12.75
C ALA A 18 -16.65 -18.37 11.47
N VAL A 19 -15.44 -18.94 11.47
CA VAL A 19 -14.52 -18.96 10.29
C VAL A 19 -15.14 -19.66 9.07
N ALA A 20 -16.13 -20.53 9.29
CA ALA A 20 -16.94 -21.14 8.22
C ALA A 20 -17.85 -20.15 7.46
N SER A 21 -18.07 -18.94 7.99
CA SER A 21 -18.80 -17.85 7.33
C SER A 21 -17.80 -16.89 6.68
N GLY A 22 -18.04 -16.45 5.44
CA GLY A 22 -17.07 -15.71 4.61
C GLY A 22 -16.47 -14.42 5.22
N ASP A 23 -17.10 -13.82 6.24
CA ASP A 23 -16.58 -12.65 6.96
C ASP A 23 -15.92 -12.99 8.32
N GLY A 24 -16.07 -14.23 8.80
CA GLY A 24 -15.50 -14.69 10.08
C GLY A 24 -13.97 -14.66 10.09
N GLY A 25 -13.33 -14.97 8.96
CA GLY A 25 -11.87 -14.89 8.84
C GLY A 25 -11.31 -13.49 9.07
N SER A 26 -11.89 -12.47 8.41
CA SER A 26 -11.47 -11.07 8.56
C SER A 26 -11.65 -10.55 9.98
N LYS A 27 -12.76 -10.93 10.63
CA LYS A 27 -13.02 -10.66 12.05
C LYS A 27 -11.97 -11.31 12.95
N ALA A 28 -11.66 -12.59 12.72
CA ALA A 28 -10.73 -13.35 13.54
C ALA A 28 -9.32 -12.75 13.49
N VAL A 29 -8.86 -12.39 12.28
CA VAL A 29 -7.58 -11.71 12.07
C VAL A 29 -7.54 -10.35 12.77
N THR A 30 -8.62 -9.56 12.65
CA THR A 30 -8.68 -8.23 13.29
C THR A 30 -8.64 -8.34 14.82
N VAL A 31 -9.37 -9.29 15.42
CA VAL A 31 -9.32 -9.59 16.86
C VAL A 31 -7.94 -10.06 17.29
N ALA A 32 -7.34 -10.99 16.54
CA ALA A 32 -6.01 -11.51 16.84
C ALA A 32 -4.94 -10.40 16.82
N VAL A 33 -4.97 -9.52 15.82
CA VAL A 33 -4.06 -8.37 15.72
C VAL A 33 -4.27 -7.41 16.89
N ARG A 34 -5.53 -7.11 17.27
CA ARG A 34 -5.84 -6.29 18.46
C ARG A 34 -5.25 -6.90 19.73
N ASP A 35 -5.48 -8.19 19.96
CA ASP A 35 -5.05 -8.86 21.19
C ASP A 35 -3.53 -9.02 21.24
N LEU A 36 -2.88 -9.22 20.09
CA LEU A 36 -1.42 -9.19 19.96
C LEU A 36 -0.85 -7.83 20.37
N TYR A 37 -1.44 -6.72 19.90
CA TYR A 37 -0.99 -5.39 20.32
C TYR A 37 -1.13 -5.17 21.82
N ARG A 38 -2.24 -5.63 22.43
CA ARG A 38 -2.43 -5.56 23.88
C ARG A 38 -1.38 -6.36 24.65
N MET A 39 -0.99 -7.52 24.13
CA MET A 39 0.05 -8.37 24.71
C MET A 39 1.45 -7.78 24.56
N MET A 40 1.73 -7.09 23.46
CA MET A 40 2.98 -6.35 23.31
C MET A 40 3.07 -5.15 24.24
N ASP A 41 1.92 -4.56 24.60
CA ASP A 41 1.85 -3.42 25.51
C ASP A 41 1.82 -3.86 27.00
N ASP A 42 1.35 -5.08 27.30
CA ASP A 42 1.34 -5.70 28.63
C ASP A 42 1.78 -7.17 28.54
N GLU A 43 3.01 -7.46 28.99
CA GLU A 43 3.62 -8.80 28.99
C GLU A 43 2.82 -9.84 29.80
N ARG A 44 1.86 -9.42 30.64
CA ARG A 44 0.99 -10.31 31.42
C ARG A 44 -0.21 -10.82 30.63
N ALA A 45 -0.49 -10.26 29.45
CA ALA A 45 -1.63 -10.68 28.64
C ALA A 45 -1.42 -12.12 28.12
N LYS A 46 -2.50 -12.91 28.09
CA LYS A 46 -2.43 -14.30 27.67
C LYS A 46 -2.13 -14.42 26.16
N ASN A 47 -1.20 -15.31 25.83
CA ASN A 47 -0.91 -15.72 24.46
C ASN A 47 -2.11 -16.45 23.87
N HIS A 48 -2.70 -15.87 22.82
CA HIS A 48 -3.62 -16.60 21.95
C HIS A 48 -2.80 -16.99 20.72
N GLY A 49 -2.65 -18.31 20.47
CA GLY A 49 -1.80 -18.84 19.40
C GLY A 49 -2.15 -18.32 18.00
N SER A 50 -1.34 -18.66 17.00
CA SER A 50 -1.51 -18.15 15.63
C SER A 50 -2.87 -18.51 15.03
N VAL A 51 -3.73 -17.51 14.88
CA VAL A 51 -5.05 -17.59 14.21
C VAL A 51 -4.88 -17.65 12.68
N LEU A 52 -3.71 -17.22 12.18
CA LEU A 52 -3.43 -17.12 10.75
C LEU A 52 -3.53 -18.47 10.03
N HIS A 53 -3.08 -19.57 10.63
CA HIS A 53 -3.14 -20.89 9.98
C HIS A 53 -4.57 -21.44 9.84
N ASN A 54 -5.49 -21.00 10.70
CA ASN A 54 -6.89 -21.39 10.62
C ASN A 54 -7.66 -20.54 9.61
N VAL A 55 -7.31 -19.25 9.49
CA VAL A 55 -8.00 -18.30 8.59
C VAL A 55 -7.44 -18.36 7.17
N PHE A 56 -6.13 -18.60 7.04
CA PHE A 56 -5.40 -18.64 5.77
C PHE A 56 -4.67 -19.99 5.66
N PRO A 57 -5.37 -21.04 5.18
CA PRO A 57 -4.81 -22.39 5.09
C PRO A 57 -3.52 -22.49 4.27
N GLN A 58 -3.30 -21.57 3.34
CA GLN A 58 -2.04 -21.50 2.58
C GLN A 58 -0.82 -21.35 3.49
N PHE A 59 -0.98 -20.66 4.63
CA PHE A 59 0.09 -20.49 5.62
C PHE A 59 0.26 -21.69 6.55
N ALA A 60 -0.65 -22.67 6.51
CA ALA A 60 -0.58 -23.89 7.31
C ALA A 60 0.16 -25.04 6.61
N THR A 61 0.71 -24.81 5.41
CA THR A 61 1.41 -25.83 4.61
C THR A 61 2.56 -26.46 5.41
N ARG A 62 2.59 -27.79 5.46
CA ARG A 62 3.61 -28.57 6.18
C ARG A 62 4.63 -29.16 5.21
N GLY A 63 5.90 -29.00 5.54
CA GLY A 63 7.03 -29.70 4.95
C GLY A 63 7.56 -30.78 5.90
N GLU A 64 8.73 -31.31 5.54
CA GLU A 64 9.38 -32.42 6.25
C GLU A 64 9.72 -32.11 7.73
N HIS A 65 9.94 -30.84 8.06
CA HIS A 65 10.34 -30.39 9.42
C HIS A 65 9.30 -29.50 10.11
N GLY A 66 8.04 -29.53 9.69
CA GLY A 66 6.96 -28.73 10.27
C GLY A 66 6.38 -27.71 9.30
N TRP A 67 5.94 -26.55 9.79
CA TRP A 67 5.35 -25.52 8.93
C TRP A 67 6.39 -24.88 8.01
N MET A 68 6.00 -24.67 6.75
CA MET A 68 6.85 -24.05 5.74
C MET A 68 6.89 -22.52 5.92
N GLN A 69 8.03 -21.91 5.56
CA GLN A 69 8.13 -20.45 5.45
C GLN A 69 7.24 -19.94 4.33
N GLN A 70 6.60 -18.79 4.56
CA GLN A 70 5.63 -18.16 3.65
C GLN A 70 6.08 -16.75 3.24
N ASP A 71 5.47 -16.21 2.20
CA ASP A 71 5.75 -14.85 1.74
C ASP A 71 5.15 -13.80 2.71
N ALA A 72 6.01 -12.99 3.31
CA ALA A 72 5.61 -11.91 4.21
C ALA A 72 4.73 -10.86 3.52
N ASN A 73 4.90 -10.63 2.21
CA ASN A 73 4.08 -9.69 1.46
C ASN A 73 2.64 -10.22 1.30
N GLU A 74 2.48 -11.52 1.07
CA GLU A 74 1.16 -12.16 1.00
C GLU A 74 0.46 -12.04 2.36
N CYS A 75 1.17 -12.35 3.45
CA CYS A 75 0.66 -12.16 4.81
C CYS A 75 0.25 -10.69 5.08
N TRP A 76 1.09 -9.73 4.69
CA TRP A 76 0.78 -8.29 4.81
C TRP A 76 -0.48 -7.90 4.04
N ALA A 77 -0.60 -8.34 2.79
CA ALA A 77 -1.77 -8.04 1.95
C ALA A 77 -3.06 -8.60 2.56
N GLU A 78 -3.04 -9.85 3.04
CA GLU A 78 -4.20 -10.49 3.67
C GLU A 78 -4.60 -9.81 4.99
N VAL A 79 -3.61 -9.48 5.84
CA VAL A 79 -3.86 -8.75 7.09
C VAL A 79 -4.44 -7.35 6.79
N LEU A 80 -3.85 -6.63 5.84
CA LEU A 80 -4.33 -5.29 5.48
C LEU A 80 -5.75 -5.33 4.89
N ARG A 81 -6.07 -6.34 4.08
CA ARG A 81 -7.40 -6.59 3.53
C ARG A 81 -8.44 -6.88 4.62
N ALA A 82 -8.10 -7.74 5.58
CA ALA A 82 -8.96 -8.04 6.73
C ALA A 82 -9.26 -6.76 7.54
N LEU A 83 -8.23 -6.00 7.87
CA LEU A 83 -8.34 -4.74 8.63
C LEU A 83 -9.13 -3.67 7.90
N ARG A 84 -8.93 -3.52 6.58
CA ARG A 84 -9.70 -2.60 5.72
C ARG A 84 -11.19 -2.92 5.78
N THR A 85 -11.53 -4.20 5.79
CA THR A 85 -12.93 -4.66 5.80
C THR A 85 -13.59 -4.42 7.15
N GLN A 86 -12.89 -4.70 8.26
CA GLN A 86 -13.46 -4.64 9.61
C GLN A 86 -13.39 -3.25 10.27
N LEU A 87 -12.40 -2.41 9.94
CA LEU A 87 -12.22 -1.10 10.56
C LEU A 87 -12.91 0.03 9.78
N LYS A 88 -14.13 -0.21 9.30
CA LYS A 88 -15.01 0.81 8.71
C LYS A 88 -15.63 1.67 9.81
N GLY A 89 -15.90 2.95 9.55
CA GLY A 89 -16.58 3.87 10.48
C GLY A 89 -15.78 4.30 11.72
N THR A 90 -14.68 3.64 12.09
CA THR A 90 -13.79 4.07 13.18
C THR A 90 -12.88 5.25 12.83
N GLY A 91 -12.87 5.64 11.55
CA GLY A 91 -12.05 6.76 11.05
C GLY A 91 -12.58 8.13 11.45
N GLU A 92 -13.90 8.31 11.57
CA GLU A 92 -14.52 9.61 11.76
C GLU A 92 -14.24 10.23 13.13
N GLU A 93 -14.40 9.46 14.22
CA GLU A 93 -14.14 9.95 15.58
C GLU A 93 -12.67 10.31 15.79
N ILE A 94 -11.77 9.47 15.28
CA ILE A 94 -10.31 9.65 15.42
C ILE A 94 -9.86 10.85 14.58
N PHE A 95 -10.44 11.03 13.39
CA PHE A 95 -10.12 12.14 12.51
C PHE A 95 -10.73 13.47 12.98
N ALA A 96 -11.95 13.46 13.52
CA ALA A 96 -12.59 14.63 14.13
C ALA A 96 -11.77 15.20 15.30
N ARG A 97 -11.15 14.34 16.12
CA ARG A 97 -10.22 14.77 17.18
C ARG A 97 -8.92 15.36 16.64
N ASN A 98 -8.38 14.83 15.54
CA ASN A 98 -7.15 15.35 14.93
C ASN A 98 -7.34 16.66 14.14
N ARG A 99 -8.56 16.97 13.66
CA ARG A 99 -8.87 18.24 12.96
C ARG A 99 -8.73 19.49 13.84
N LEU A 100 -8.74 19.37 15.16
CA LEU A 100 -8.43 20.49 16.05
C LEU A 100 -6.99 21.04 15.88
N ASN A 101 -6.10 20.32 15.18
CA ASN A 101 -4.69 20.69 15.02
C ASN A 101 -4.21 20.94 13.57
N MET A 102 -5.04 20.89 12.52
CA MET A 102 -4.57 21.29 11.17
C MET A 102 -5.72 21.58 10.18
N CYS A 103 -5.63 22.77 9.58
CA CYS A 103 -6.28 23.37 8.39
C CYS A 103 -7.45 22.64 7.68
N ASN A 104 -8.49 23.44 7.36
CA ASN A 104 -9.64 23.15 6.50
C ASN A 104 -9.29 22.35 5.21
N ILE A 105 -9.59 21.05 5.21
CA ILE A 105 -9.65 20.24 3.99
C ILE A 105 -11.12 20.16 3.57
N ALA A 106 -11.39 20.57 2.33
CA ALA A 106 -12.71 20.67 1.73
C ALA A 106 -13.46 19.32 1.73
N GLU A 107 -14.73 19.40 2.10
CA GLU A 107 -15.70 18.33 2.24
C GLU A 107 -15.99 17.64 0.92
N THR A 108 -15.32 16.52 0.64
CA THR A 108 -15.72 15.53 -0.38
C THR A 108 -15.15 14.16 -0.01
N GLU A 109 -15.24 13.77 1.25
CA GLU A 109 -14.76 12.45 1.69
C GLU A 109 -15.92 11.53 2.02
N ASP A 110 -15.90 10.36 1.41
CA ASP A 110 -16.81 9.26 1.71
C ASP A 110 -16.62 8.85 3.18
N HIS A 111 -17.53 9.32 4.02
CA HIS A 111 -17.58 9.16 5.48
C HIS A 111 -17.59 7.69 5.94
N THR A 112 -17.75 6.75 5.01
CA THR A 112 -17.75 5.31 5.26
C THR A 112 -16.36 4.65 5.12
N ALA A 113 -15.34 5.40 4.67
CA ALA A 113 -14.03 4.86 4.36
C ALA A 113 -13.31 4.33 5.62
N SER A 114 -12.76 3.12 5.51
CA SER A 114 -11.97 2.51 6.60
C SER A 114 -10.76 3.37 6.97
N ILE A 115 -10.28 3.25 8.21
CA ILE A 115 -9.04 3.93 8.63
C ILE A 115 -7.85 3.55 7.72
N ILE A 116 -7.84 2.32 7.20
CA ILE A 116 -6.82 1.84 6.26
C ILE A 116 -6.91 2.61 4.94
N SER A 117 -8.11 2.75 4.36
CA SER A 117 -8.34 3.54 3.15
C SER A 117 -7.96 5.01 3.31
N ARG A 118 -8.18 5.57 4.50
CA ARG A 118 -7.84 6.96 4.76
C ARG A 118 -6.33 7.19 4.81
N PHE A 119 -5.60 6.36 5.54
CA PHE A 119 -4.20 6.59 5.90
C PHE A 119 -3.17 5.83 5.05
N MET A 120 -3.58 4.72 4.42
CA MET A 120 -2.68 3.80 3.71
C MET A 120 -3.02 3.60 2.23
N GLU A 121 -4.15 4.13 1.75
CA GLU A 121 -4.55 4.02 0.34
C GLU A 121 -4.23 5.30 -0.43
N GLY A 122 -3.48 5.16 -1.52
CA GLY A 122 -3.25 6.21 -2.49
C GLY A 122 -4.16 6.06 -3.71
N LYS A 123 -4.10 7.06 -4.59
CA LYS A 123 -4.79 7.03 -5.88
C LYS A 123 -3.81 7.32 -7.00
N PHE A 124 -3.93 6.58 -8.09
CA PHE A 124 -3.27 6.82 -9.36
C PHE A 124 -4.24 7.50 -10.31
N LYS A 125 -3.73 8.44 -11.09
CA LYS A 125 -4.31 8.93 -12.34
C LYS A 125 -3.57 8.24 -13.48
N ILE A 126 -4.29 7.47 -14.27
CA ILE A 126 -3.76 6.68 -15.38
C ILE A 126 -4.26 7.33 -16.66
N GLU A 127 -3.34 7.78 -17.50
CA GLU A 127 -3.61 8.26 -18.84
C GLU A 127 -3.16 7.21 -19.84
N MET A 128 -4.00 6.90 -20.81
CA MET A 128 -3.70 5.93 -21.86
C MET A 128 -3.89 6.57 -23.22
N LYS A 129 -2.82 6.57 -24.02
CA LYS A 129 -2.75 7.19 -25.35
C LYS A 129 -2.35 6.15 -26.40
N ASN A 130 -3.03 6.14 -27.55
CA ASN A 130 -2.58 5.37 -28.71
C ASN A 130 -1.31 6.03 -29.30
N LEU A 131 -0.25 5.23 -29.52
CA LEU A 131 1.01 5.70 -30.09
C LEU A 131 1.02 5.69 -31.62
N GLU A 132 0.09 4.98 -32.24
CA GLU A 132 0.03 4.76 -33.69
C GLU A 132 -1.04 5.62 -34.40
N SER A 133 -1.92 6.28 -33.65
CA SER A 133 -2.96 7.16 -34.20
C SER A 133 -3.38 8.23 -33.20
N ASP A 134 -3.37 9.50 -33.61
CA ASP A 134 -3.89 10.62 -32.82
C ASP A 134 -5.41 10.82 -32.98
N ALA A 135 -6.08 10.02 -33.82
CA ALA A 135 -7.53 10.10 -34.01
C ALA A 135 -8.31 9.53 -32.80
N GLU A 136 -7.65 8.74 -31.95
CA GLU A 136 -8.23 8.19 -30.73
C GLU A 136 -7.94 9.11 -29.53
N PRO A 137 -8.97 9.58 -28.80
CA PRO A 137 -8.75 10.43 -27.63
C PRO A 137 -8.06 9.65 -26.51
N SER A 138 -7.20 10.33 -25.73
CA SER A 138 -6.60 9.72 -24.55
C SER A 138 -7.69 9.41 -23.51
N THR A 139 -7.58 8.25 -22.88
CA THR A 139 -8.49 7.83 -21.82
C THR A 139 -7.83 8.05 -20.47
N VAL A 140 -8.53 8.70 -19.56
CA VAL A 140 -8.06 8.95 -18.19
C VAL A 140 -8.90 8.13 -17.22
N THR A 141 -8.24 7.30 -16.42
CA THR A 141 -8.87 6.49 -15.38
C THR A 141 -8.20 6.74 -14.04
N THR A 142 -8.90 6.40 -12.95
CA THR A 142 -8.39 6.50 -11.59
C THR A 142 -8.40 5.13 -10.94
N GLU A 143 -7.29 4.75 -10.32
CA GLU A 143 -7.12 3.46 -9.65
C GLU A 143 -6.60 3.69 -8.23
N SER A 144 -7.08 2.91 -7.25
CA SER A 144 -6.61 3.02 -5.86
C SER A 144 -5.58 1.94 -5.56
N PHE A 145 -4.59 2.26 -4.74
CA PHE A 145 -3.54 1.32 -4.34
C PHE A 145 -3.27 1.39 -2.84
N SER A 146 -2.93 0.25 -2.21
CA SER A 146 -2.52 0.20 -0.79
C SER A 146 -1.01 -0.06 -0.62
N GLN A 147 -0.31 -0.34 -1.71
CA GLN A 147 1.12 -0.63 -1.73
C GLN A 147 1.70 -0.24 -3.10
N LEU A 148 2.90 0.35 -3.12
CA LEU A 148 3.65 0.58 -4.35
C LEU A 148 4.59 -0.58 -4.62
N SER A 149 4.59 -1.08 -5.84
CA SER A 149 5.57 -2.09 -6.27
C SER A 149 6.83 -1.40 -6.81
N CYS A 150 7.94 -1.62 -6.13
CA CYS A 150 9.27 -1.27 -6.62
C CYS A 150 9.85 -2.48 -7.34
N PHE A 151 9.88 -2.43 -8.67
CA PHE A 151 10.40 -3.51 -9.50
C PHE A 151 11.91 -3.40 -9.57
N LEU A 152 12.63 -4.39 -9.04
CA LEU A 152 14.07 -4.41 -9.14
C LEU A 152 14.48 -5.02 -10.49
N SER A 153 15.32 -4.31 -11.21
CA SER A 153 16.02 -4.82 -12.40
C SER A 153 17.53 -4.62 -12.25
N GLN A 154 18.31 -5.09 -13.22
CA GLN A 154 19.75 -4.86 -13.24
C GLN A 154 20.11 -3.36 -13.29
N GLU A 155 19.20 -2.51 -13.74
CA GLU A 155 19.41 -1.06 -13.89
C GLU A 155 19.02 -0.28 -12.64
N VAL A 156 18.13 -0.83 -11.80
CA VAL A 156 17.62 -0.15 -10.61
C VAL A 156 18.67 -0.13 -9.50
N LYS A 157 19.18 1.06 -9.17
CA LYS A 157 20.10 1.31 -8.04
C LYS A 157 19.43 1.96 -6.83
N TYR A 158 18.34 2.70 -7.07
CA TYR A 158 17.59 3.45 -6.06
C TYR A 158 16.12 3.07 -6.13
N VAL A 159 15.43 3.08 -4.99
CA VAL A 159 14.00 2.73 -4.89
C VAL A 159 13.13 3.57 -5.82
N GLN A 160 13.40 4.87 -5.93
CA GLN A 160 12.65 5.79 -6.79
C GLN A 160 12.66 5.33 -8.25
N LEU A 161 13.80 4.81 -8.73
CA LEU A 161 13.93 4.31 -10.10
C LEU A 161 13.10 3.04 -10.30
N GLY A 162 13.08 2.14 -9.31
CA GLY A 162 12.29 0.92 -9.35
C GLY A 162 10.78 1.16 -9.30
N ILE A 163 10.33 2.21 -8.60
CA ILE A 163 8.93 2.66 -8.61
C ILE A 163 8.60 3.29 -9.98
N LYS A 164 9.48 4.18 -10.49
CA LYS A 164 9.27 4.88 -11.76
C LYS A 164 9.22 3.93 -12.96
N SER A 165 9.95 2.80 -12.90
CA SER A 165 10.00 1.80 -13.97
C SER A 165 8.64 1.26 -14.42
N LYS A 166 7.61 1.29 -13.56
CA LYS A 166 6.25 0.83 -13.89
C LYS A 166 5.22 1.95 -14.01
N MET A 167 5.65 3.20 -13.89
CA MET A 167 4.77 4.34 -14.10
C MET A 167 4.46 4.54 -15.58
N THR A 168 5.37 4.15 -16.48
CA THR A 168 5.13 4.17 -17.94
C THR A 168 5.28 2.76 -18.48
N GLU A 169 4.23 2.24 -19.10
CA GLU A 169 4.24 0.93 -19.75
C GLU A 169 3.57 0.98 -21.13
N GLU A 170 4.17 0.27 -22.09
CA GLU A 170 3.55 0.03 -23.39
C GLU A 170 2.69 -1.22 -23.32
N ILE A 171 1.45 -1.11 -23.80
CA ILE A 171 0.50 -2.22 -23.86
C ILE A 171 -0.06 -2.34 -25.27
N VAL A 172 -0.29 -3.57 -25.72
CA VAL A 172 -0.93 -3.84 -27.01
C VAL A 172 -2.41 -4.04 -26.77
N LYS A 173 -3.24 -3.26 -27.47
CA LYS A 173 -4.70 -3.37 -27.42
C LYS A 173 -5.27 -3.28 -28.82
N ASN A 174 -6.42 -3.92 -29.01
CA ASN A 174 -7.16 -3.79 -30.25
C ASN A 174 -7.73 -2.36 -30.36
N SER A 175 -7.33 -1.62 -31.39
CA SER A 175 -7.83 -0.29 -31.71
C SER A 175 -9.10 -0.42 -32.53
N VAL A 176 -10.19 0.21 -32.05
CA VAL A 176 -11.47 0.25 -32.78
C VAL A 176 -11.35 1.09 -34.06
N VAL A 177 -10.48 2.11 -34.05
CA VAL A 177 -10.27 3.02 -35.18
C VAL A 177 -9.40 2.39 -36.27
N LEU A 178 -8.37 1.63 -35.88
CA LEU A 178 -7.45 0.97 -36.82
C LEU A 178 -7.91 -0.44 -37.22
N GLY A 179 -8.87 -1.02 -36.49
CA GLY A 179 -9.37 -2.39 -36.72
C GLY A 179 -8.30 -3.48 -36.50
N ARG A 180 -7.22 -3.16 -35.79
CA ARG A 180 -6.08 -4.04 -35.52
C ARG A 180 -5.48 -3.74 -34.16
N ASP A 181 -4.59 -4.62 -33.72
CA ASP A 181 -3.79 -4.38 -32.53
C ASP A 181 -2.80 -3.22 -32.78
N ALA A 182 -2.80 -2.30 -31.82
CA ALA A 182 -1.98 -1.10 -31.82
C ALA A 182 -1.31 -0.93 -30.46
N LYS A 183 -0.19 -0.23 -30.45
CA LYS A 183 0.54 0.11 -29.23
C LYS A 183 -0.09 1.31 -28.53
N TYR A 184 -0.34 1.14 -27.24
CA TYR A 184 -0.80 2.19 -26.34
C TYR A 184 0.27 2.45 -25.28
N GLU A 185 0.51 3.71 -24.98
CA GLU A 185 1.28 4.10 -23.81
C GLU A 185 0.32 4.31 -22.64
N LYS A 186 0.55 3.59 -21.54
CA LYS A 186 -0.11 3.81 -20.27
C LYS A 186 0.85 4.54 -19.33
N LYS A 187 0.48 5.77 -18.99
CA LYS A 187 1.21 6.63 -18.07
C LYS A 187 0.44 6.78 -16.77
N THR A 188 1.08 6.42 -15.67
CA THR A 188 0.52 6.39 -14.32
C THR A 188 1.22 7.44 -13.48
N LEU A 189 0.45 8.32 -12.85
CA LEU A 189 0.95 9.32 -11.92
C LEU A 189 0.17 9.23 -10.61
N ILE A 190 0.80 9.59 -9.49
CA ILE A 190 0.15 9.57 -8.18
C ILE A 190 -0.70 10.82 -8.02
N ASP A 191 -2.01 10.64 -7.89
CA ASP A 191 -3.00 11.70 -7.68
C ASP A 191 -3.25 11.98 -6.18
N ARG A 192 -3.14 10.95 -5.35
CA ARG A 192 -3.22 11.05 -3.89
C ARG A 192 -2.16 10.19 -3.23
N LEU A 193 -1.33 10.80 -2.38
CA LEU A 193 -0.41 10.09 -1.51
C LEU A 193 -1.08 9.70 -0.19
N PRO A 194 -0.87 8.48 0.31
CA PRO A 194 -1.26 8.11 1.67
C PRO A 194 -0.27 8.67 2.69
N ALA A 195 -0.71 8.81 3.95
CA ALA A 195 0.15 9.22 5.05
C ALA A 195 1.21 8.15 5.40
N TYR A 196 0.81 6.88 5.30
CA TYR A 196 1.70 5.73 5.45
C TYR A 196 1.75 4.96 4.14
N LEU A 197 2.94 4.87 3.56
CA LEU A 197 3.14 4.26 2.27
C LEU A 197 3.93 2.95 2.41
N SER A 198 3.30 1.84 2.03
CA SER A 198 3.97 0.55 1.93
C SER A 198 4.62 0.42 0.54
N ILE A 199 5.89 0.01 0.50
CA ILE A 199 6.62 -0.26 -0.74
C ILE A 199 7.01 -1.74 -0.77
N GLN A 200 6.50 -2.48 -1.75
CA GLN A 200 6.89 -3.85 -2.03
C GLN A 200 8.17 -3.86 -2.86
N MET A 201 9.26 -4.41 -2.31
CA MET A 201 10.47 -4.65 -3.08
C MET A 201 10.34 -5.95 -3.87
N VAL A 202 9.96 -5.87 -5.13
CA VAL A 202 9.79 -7.03 -6.00
C VAL A 202 11.15 -7.53 -6.44
N ARG A 203 11.68 -8.52 -5.71
CA ARG A 203 13.03 -9.08 -5.91
C ARG A 203 13.03 -10.46 -6.58
N PHE A 204 11.88 -11.11 -6.67
CA PHE A 204 11.78 -12.44 -7.28
C PHE A 204 11.45 -12.30 -8.76
N PHE A 205 12.17 -13.06 -9.59
CA PHE A 205 11.89 -13.15 -11.02
C PHE A 205 12.13 -14.58 -11.47
N TYR A 206 11.38 -15.00 -12.48
CA TYR A 206 11.53 -16.32 -13.08
C TYR A 206 12.51 -16.24 -14.24
N LYS A 207 13.54 -17.10 -14.23
CA LYS A 207 14.46 -17.25 -15.36
C LYS A 207 13.91 -18.33 -16.27
N GLU A 208 13.30 -17.94 -17.38
CA GLU A 208 12.72 -18.89 -18.34
C GLU A 208 13.74 -19.89 -18.89
N LYS A 209 14.96 -19.43 -19.16
CA LYS A 209 16.06 -20.28 -19.66
C LYS A 209 16.37 -21.45 -18.72
N ASP A 210 16.39 -21.18 -17.43
CA ASP A 210 16.78 -22.15 -16.40
C ASP A 210 15.56 -22.84 -15.77
N LYS A 211 14.34 -22.35 -16.05
CA LYS A 211 13.09 -22.73 -15.39
C LYS A 211 13.16 -22.66 -13.86
N VAL A 212 13.86 -21.65 -13.35
CA VAL A 212 14.14 -21.49 -11.91
C VAL A 212 13.71 -20.10 -11.43
N ASN A 213 13.10 -20.08 -10.24
CA ASN A 213 12.86 -18.85 -9.49
C ASN A 213 14.18 -18.31 -8.95
N ALA A 214 14.49 -17.06 -9.28
CA ALA A 214 15.71 -16.39 -8.84
C ALA A 214 15.38 -15.16 -7.98
N LYS A 215 16.25 -14.87 -7.00
CA LYS A 215 16.16 -13.68 -6.15
C LYS A 215 17.23 -12.67 -6.55
N ILE A 216 16.83 -11.42 -6.74
CA ILE A 216 17.73 -10.29 -6.99
C ILE A 216 18.38 -9.89 -5.66
N LEU A 217 19.65 -10.28 -5.50
CA LEU A 217 20.50 -9.96 -4.35
C LEU A 217 21.25 -8.63 -4.51
N LYS A 218 20.97 -7.88 -5.57
CA LYS A 218 21.57 -6.57 -5.82
C LYS A 218 21.24 -5.60 -4.67
N ASP A 219 22.24 -4.82 -4.27
CA ASP A 219 22.06 -3.71 -3.36
C ASP A 219 21.25 -2.59 -4.02
N VAL A 220 20.22 -2.14 -3.32
CA VAL A 220 19.35 -1.04 -3.75
C VAL A 220 19.26 -0.06 -2.60
N LYS A 221 19.66 1.18 -2.88
CA LYS A 221 19.67 2.24 -1.88
C LYS A 221 18.25 2.76 -1.67
N PHE A 222 17.80 2.73 -0.41
CA PHE A 222 16.56 3.36 0.05
C PHE A 222 16.93 4.49 1.01
N PRO A 223 16.64 5.76 0.68
CA PRO A 223 16.97 6.88 1.56
C PRO A 223 16.07 6.89 2.79
N LEU A 224 16.56 7.45 3.89
CA LEU A 224 15.74 7.71 5.09
C LEU A 224 14.61 8.71 4.79
N LEU A 225 14.88 9.69 3.93
CA LEU A 225 13.90 10.64 3.42
C LEU A 225 13.58 10.30 1.97
N LEU A 226 12.39 9.76 1.74
CA LEU A 226 11.91 9.42 0.41
C LEU A 226 11.12 10.58 -0.18
N ASP A 227 11.51 10.98 -1.40
CA ASP A 227 10.82 11.99 -2.17
C ASP A 227 10.12 11.36 -3.39
N LEU A 228 8.82 11.63 -3.50
CA LEU A 228 7.95 11.12 -4.56
C LEU A 228 7.35 12.22 -5.42
N TYR A 229 7.77 13.48 -5.23
CA TYR A 229 7.20 14.64 -5.91
C TYR A 229 7.17 14.49 -7.44
N ASP A 230 8.27 13.99 -8.03
CA ASP A 230 8.42 13.81 -9.48
C ASP A 230 7.50 12.74 -10.08
N MET A 231 6.87 11.90 -9.25
CA MET A 231 5.95 10.84 -9.66
C MET A 231 4.47 11.20 -9.42
N CYS A 232 4.22 12.39 -8.87
CA CYS A 232 2.88 12.90 -8.61
C CYS A 232 2.29 13.61 -9.84
N THR A 233 0.97 13.76 -9.87
CA THR A 233 0.29 14.58 -10.88
C THR A 233 0.66 16.06 -10.70
N PRO A 234 0.62 16.88 -11.77
CA PRO A 234 0.87 18.31 -11.66
C PRO A 234 -0.07 19.00 -10.65
N GLU A 235 -1.33 18.54 -10.56
CA GLU A 235 -2.29 19.07 -9.61
C GLU A 235 -1.89 18.76 -8.16
N LEU A 236 -1.42 17.53 -7.88
CA LEU A 236 -0.93 17.15 -6.55
C LEU A 236 0.38 17.87 -6.22
N GLN A 237 1.28 18.01 -7.19
CA GLN A 237 2.55 18.74 -7.03
C GLN A 237 2.28 20.17 -6.54
N GLN A 238 1.38 20.90 -7.20
CA GLN A 238 1.01 22.27 -6.79
C GLN A 238 0.45 22.33 -5.35
N LYS A 239 -0.35 21.34 -4.94
CA LYS A 239 -0.87 21.25 -3.57
C LYS A 239 0.24 20.98 -2.54
N LEU A 240 1.26 20.21 -2.91
CA LEU A 240 2.37 19.84 -2.02
C LEU A 240 3.46 20.91 -1.94
N MET A 241 3.56 21.80 -2.94
CA MET A 241 4.61 22.83 -3.00
C MET A 241 4.73 23.67 -1.71
N PRO A 242 3.65 24.26 -1.15
CA PRO A 242 3.77 25.12 0.03
C PRO A 242 4.32 24.38 1.25
N ALA A 243 3.84 23.16 1.51
CA ALA A 243 4.30 22.33 2.62
C ALA A 243 5.76 21.91 2.44
N ARG A 244 6.15 21.59 1.20
CA ARG A 244 7.51 21.19 0.85
C ARG A 244 8.51 22.35 1.01
N ASP A 245 8.13 23.56 0.59
CA ASP A 245 9.00 24.73 0.74
C ASP A 245 9.16 25.13 2.21
N ALA A 246 8.09 25.03 3.02
CA ALA A 246 8.18 25.19 4.47
C ALA A 246 9.14 24.15 5.10
N PHE A 247 9.07 22.89 4.65
CA PHE A 247 9.96 21.84 5.13
C PHE A 247 11.43 22.07 4.74
N LYS A 248 11.70 22.56 3.52
CA LYS A 248 13.05 22.94 3.10
C LYS A 248 13.62 24.01 4.02
N VAL A 249 12.86 25.07 4.30
CA VAL A 249 13.28 26.16 5.20
C VAL A 249 13.57 25.63 6.61
N PHE A 250 12.72 24.76 7.14
CA PHE A 250 12.94 24.12 8.44
C PHE A 250 14.24 23.31 8.50
N LEU A 251 14.51 22.49 7.47
CA LEU A 251 15.75 21.73 7.38
C LEU A 251 16.97 22.65 7.31
N THR A 252 16.91 23.68 6.47
CA THR A 252 18.00 24.67 6.35
C THR A 252 18.29 25.33 7.70
N ASN A 253 17.26 25.81 8.40
CA ASN A 253 17.43 26.46 9.71
C ASN A 253 17.92 25.50 10.81
N SER A 254 17.48 24.25 10.80
CA SER A 254 17.90 23.24 11.80
C SER A 254 19.38 22.86 11.63
N VAL A 255 19.87 22.81 10.38
CA VAL A 255 21.29 22.59 10.07
C VAL A 255 22.14 23.78 10.54
N PHE A 256 21.68 25.02 10.33
CA PHE A 256 22.38 26.21 10.83
C PHE A 256 22.39 26.32 12.36
N SER A 257 21.40 25.76 13.06
CA SER A 257 21.36 25.74 14.53
C SER A 257 22.31 24.71 15.16
N HIS A 258 22.71 23.66 14.43
CA HIS A 258 23.67 22.65 14.92
C HIS A 258 25.13 22.97 14.56
N MET A 259 25.35 24.06 13.80
CA MET A 259 26.69 24.56 13.43
C MET A 259 27.14 25.78 14.27
N LYS A 260 26.33 26.22 15.24
CA LYS A 260 26.70 27.20 16.26
C LYS A 260 26.85 26.51 17.62
#